data_AF-A0A7S1EE65-F1
#
_entry.id   AF-A0A7S1EE65-F1
#
_cell.length_a   1.000
_cell.length_b   1.000
_cell.length_c   1.000
_cell.angle_alpha   90.00
_cell.angle_beta   90.00
_cell.angle_gamma   90.00
#
_symmetry.space_group_name_H-M   'P 1'
#
loop_
_entity.id
_entity.type
_entity.pdbx_description
1 polymer ?
#
loop_
_entity_poly.entity_id
_entity_poly.type
_entity_poly.pdbx_seq_one_letter_code
_entity_poly.pdbx_strand_id
1 'polypeptide(L)'
;VVLQTVLEEVKHRSIPVFNRLSTLVRATGRRFHAFANEHHADTHIDKEKGESPNDRNDRAIRVAAAWYAKVLEGERGVMLVTNDRDCKAKAVKEGLQCNTVHEFVRANMPESEDLLAAASDGDAEGQSAEFASIRGDKFRYREHMPAEELDK
;
A
#
# COMPACT_ATOMS: atom_id res chain seq x y z
N VAL A 1 -1.40 -11.88 2.90
CA VAL A 1 -0.33 -11.81 3.93
C VAL A 1 -0.15 -10.34 4.31
N VAL A 2 0.11 -10.04 5.57
CA VAL A 2 0.43 -8.68 6.03
C VAL A 2 1.82 -8.70 6.64
N LEU A 3 2.72 -7.87 6.11
CA LEU A 3 4.12 -7.84 6.56
C LEU A 3 4.25 -7.07 7.87
N GLN A 4 5.23 -7.43 8.70
CA GLN A 4 5.55 -6.73 9.94
C GLN A 4 5.88 -5.26 9.68
N THR A 5 6.68 -4.96 8.65
CA THR A 5 7.00 -3.57 8.25
C THR A 5 5.76 -2.74 7.98
N VAL A 6 4.77 -3.32 7.29
CA VAL A 6 3.48 -2.65 7.01
C VAL A 6 2.69 -2.44 8.29
N LEU A 7 2.65 -3.43 9.20
CA LEU A 7 1.96 -3.29 10.49
C LEU A 7 2.57 -2.16 11.35
N GLU A 8 3.89 -2.07 11.38
CA GLU A 8 4.63 -1.04 12.12
C GLU A 8 4.40 0.35 11.52
N GLU A 9 4.46 0.50 10.20
CA GLU A 9 4.17 1.75 9.49
C GLU A 9 2.73 2.23 9.76
N VAL A 10 1.75 1.32 9.65
CA VAL A 10 0.34 1.63 9.94
C VAL A 10 0.15 2.04 11.39
N LYS A 11 0.85 1.38 12.33
CA LYS A 11 0.80 1.73 13.76
C LYS A 11 1.35 3.12 14.02
N HIS A 12 2.47 3.49 13.38
CA HIS A 12 3.06 4.82 13.50
C HIS A 12 2.17 5.91 12.91
N ARG A 13 1.50 5.64 11.77
CA ARG A 13 0.61 6.62 11.12
C ARG A 13 -0.76 6.74 11.79
N SER A 14 -1.35 5.64 12.24
CA SER A 14 -2.71 5.64 12.81
C SER A 14 -2.97 4.42 13.69
N ILE A 15 -2.89 4.62 15.01
CA ILE A 15 -3.24 3.60 16.01
C ILE A 15 -4.66 3.02 15.80
N PRO A 16 -5.71 3.82 15.52
CA PRO A 16 -7.04 3.27 15.26
C PRO A 16 -7.08 2.31 14.06
N VAL A 17 -6.38 2.63 12.96
CA VAL A 17 -6.30 1.75 11.79
C VAL A 17 -5.55 0.48 12.13
N PHE A 18 -4.42 0.59 12.84
CA PHE A 18 -3.65 -0.56 13.31
C PHE A 18 -4.47 -1.51 14.18
N ASN A 19 -5.28 -0.99 15.10
CA ASN A 19 -6.14 -1.80 15.96
C ASN A 19 -7.17 -2.59 15.14
N ARG A 20 -7.83 -1.92 14.17
CA ARG A 20 -8.77 -2.59 13.26
C ARG A 20 -8.10 -3.66 12.41
N LEU A 21 -6.93 -3.36 11.85
CA LEU A 21 -6.14 -4.31 11.06
C LEU A 21 -5.70 -5.50 11.90
N SER A 22 -5.23 -5.26 13.13
CA SER A 22 -4.83 -6.32 14.07
C SER A 22 -5.98 -7.24 14.44
N THR A 23 -7.18 -6.69 14.64
CA THR A 23 -8.40 -7.50 14.86
C THR A 23 -8.71 -8.37 13.64
N LEU A 24 -8.59 -7.84 12.42
CA LEU A 24 -8.80 -8.61 11.20
C LEU A 24 -7.77 -9.74 11.02
N VAL A 25 -6.51 -9.49 11.37
CA VAL A 25 -5.43 -10.49 11.32
C VAL A 25 -5.65 -11.62 12.34
N ARG A 26 -6.21 -11.31 13.52
CA ARG A 26 -6.49 -12.30 14.57
C ARG A 26 -7.80 -13.07 14.35
N ALA A 27 -8.67 -12.60 13.47
CA ALA A 27 -9.98 -13.20 13.24
C ALA A 27 -9.85 -14.55 12.50
N THR A 28 -10.20 -15.65 13.15
CA THR A 28 -10.08 -17.02 12.62
C THR A 28 -10.96 -17.30 11.40
N GLY A 29 -12.05 -16.54 11.21
CA GLY A 29 -12.93 -16.65 10.04
C GLY A 29 -12.38 -16.01 8.77
N ARG A 30 -11.24 -15.33 8.83
CA ARG A 30 -10.60 -14.68 7.68
C ARG A 30 -9.18 -15.19 7.51
N ARG A 31 -8.73 -15.29 6.26
CA ARG A 31 -7.41 -15.81 5.90
C ARG A 31 -6.36 -14.69 5.86
N PHE A 32 -6.19 -13.99 6.97
CA PHE A 32 -5.11 -13.01 7.15
C PHE A 32 -3.98 -13.65 7.95
N HIS A 33 -2.76 -13.45 7.49
CA HIS A 33 -1.55 -13.97 8.13
C HIS A 33 -0.55 -12.84 8.27
N ALA A 34 -0.11 -12.55 9.49
CA ALA A 34 1.03 -11.68 9.74
C ALA A 34 2.33 -12.44 9.46
N PHE A 35 3.26 -11.80 8.77
CA PHE A 35 4.58 -12.36 8.47
C PHE A 35 5.68 -11.43 8.98
N ALA A 36 6.53 -11.96 9.86
CA ALA A 36 7.63 -11.24 10.50
C ALA A 36 8.85 -11.15 9.57
N ASN A 37 8.72 -10.40 8.47
CA ASN A 37 9.74 -10.29 7.42
C ASN A 37 11.08 -9.73 7.94
N GLU A 38 11.05 -8.91 9.00
CA GLU A 38 12.26 -8.37 9.64
C GLU A 38 13.03 -9.41 10.44
N HIS A 39 12.37 -10.47 10.91
CA HIS A 39 12.98 -11.51 11.73
C HIS A 39 13.12 -12.84 10.96
N HIS A 40 13.03 -12.79 9.64
CA HIS A 40 13.19 -13.95 8.77
C HIS A 40 14.45 -13.81 7.93
N ALA A 41 15.35 -14.80 8.01
CA ALA A 41 16.70 -14.72 7.45
C ALA A 41 16.73 -14.38 5.95
N ASP A 42 15.83 -14.94 5.16
CA ASP A 42 15.80 -14.73 3.70
C ASP A 42 15.14 -13.42 3.26
N THR A 43 14.44 -12.72 4.16
CA THR A 43 13.69 -11.50 3.81
C THR A 43 14.14 -10.27 4.57
N HIS A 44 15.01 -10.45 5.58
CA HIS A 44 15.62 -9.36 6.30
C HIS A 44 16.55 -8.59 5.37
N ILE A 45 16.49 -7.26 5.44
CA ILE A 45 17.36 -6.37 4.67
C ILE A 45 17.95 -5.27 5.54
N ASP A 46 19.22 -4.97 5.32
CA ASP A 46 19.88 -3.82 5.90
C ASP A 46 19.55 -2.54 5.11
N LYS A 47 19.64 -1.40 5.79
CA LYS A 47 19.49 -0.08 5.18
C LYS A 47 20.70 0.24 4.30
N GLU A 48 20.45 0.64 3.06
CA GLU A 48 21.51 1.07 2.14
C GLU A 48 21.97 2.51 2.42
N LYS A 49 23.21 2.83 2.02
CA LYS A 49 23.78 4.16 2.27
C LYS A 49 23.03 5.21 1.43
N GLY A 50 22.43 6.19 2.11
CA GLY A 50 21.66 7.25 1.47
C GLY A 50 20.19 6.89 1.20
N GLU A 51 19.75 5.69 1.59
CA GLU A 51 18.36 5.25 1.45
C GLU A 51 17.46 5.94 2.49
N SER A 52 16.27 6.38 2.08
CA SER A 52 15.27 6.89 3.03
C SER A 52 14.61 5.73 3.80
N PRO A 53 14.05 5.95 4.99
CA PRO A 53 13.29 4.92 5.69
C PRO A 53 12.12 4.35 4.84
N ASN A 54 11.45 5.20 4.05
CA ASN A 54 10.35 4.78 3.18
C ASN A 54 10.86 3.88 2.04
N ASP A 55 11.94 4.29 1.36
CA ASP A 55 12.55 3.48 0.29
C ASP A 55 12.98 2.10 0.79
N ARG A 56 13.56 2.05 1.99
CA ARG A 56 13.96 0.81 2.66
C ARG A 56 12.75 -0.06 2.94
N ASN A 57 11.67 0.50 3.47
CA ASN A 57 10.44 -0.25 3.76
C ASN A 57 9.81 -0.80 2.48
N ASP A 58 9.76 0.00 1.41
CA ASP A 58 9.28 -0.44 0.11
C ASP A 58 10.13 -1.58 -0.46
N ARG A 59 11.46 -1.50 -0.31
CA ARG A 59 12.37 -2.59 -0.72
C ARG A 59 12.16 -3.85 0.13
N ALA A 60 11.95 -3.72 1.44
CA ALA A 60 11.66 -4.86 2.32
C ALA A 60 10.37 -5.57 1.89
N ILE A 61 9.35 -4.82 1.50
CA ILE A 61 8.09 -5.36 0.98
C ILE A 61 8.32 -6.12 -0.34
N ARG A 62 9.09 -5.55 -1.28
CA ARG A 62 9.41 -6.22 -2.55
C ARG A 62 10.23 -7.49 -2.36
N VAL A 63 11.23 -7.47 -1.48
CA VAL A 63 12.04 -8.67 -1.14
C VAL A 63 11.17 -9.77 -0.53
N ALA A 64 10.28 -9.43 0.40
CA ALA A 64 9.35 -10.41 0.97
C ALA A 64 8.38 -10.97 -0.08
N ALA A 65 7.88 -10.13 -1.01
CA ALA A 65 7.03 -10.57 -2.10
C ALA A 65 7.76 -11.52 -3.07
N ALA A 66 9.00 -11.19 -3.44
CA ALA A 66 9.86 -12.04 -4.26
C ALA A 66 10.13 -13.40 -3.59
N TRP A 67 10.44 -13.39 -2.30
CA TRP A 67 10.65 -14.63 -1.53
C TRP A 67 9.39 -15.50 -1.51
N TYR A 68 8.21 -14.92 -1.24
CA TYR A 68 6.95 -15.66 -1.29
C TYR A 68 6.67 -16.23 -2.69
N ALA A 69 6.90 -15.45 -3.74
CA ALA A 69 6.69 -15.90 -5.12
C ALA A 69 7.58 -17.10 -5.47
N LYS A 70 8.83 -17.09 -4.99
CA LYS A 70 9.78 -18.19 -5.16
C LYS A 70 9.39 -19.43 -4.35
N VAL A 71 9.03 -19.26 -3.08
CA VAL A 71 8.69 -20.40 -2.20
C VAL A 71 7.40 -21.09 -2.63
N LEU A 72 6.45 -20.34 -3.20
CA LEU A 72 5.15 -20.86 -3.63
C LEU A 72 5.08 -21.13 -5.14
N GLU A 73 6.24 -21.10 -5.82
CA GLU A 73 6.33 -21.32 -7.26
C GLU A 73 5.71 -22.68 -7.64
N GLY A 74 4.85 -22.68 -8.66
CA GLY A 74 4.13 -23.88 -9.10
C GLY A 74 2.90 -24.26 -8.26
N GLU A 75 2.74 -23.70 -7.05
CA GLU A 75 1.55 -23.94 -6.21
C GLU A 75 0.55 -22.79 -6.26
N ARG A 76 1.01 -21.54 -6.09
CA ARG A 76 0.16 -20.36 -5.98
C ARG A 76 0.82 -19.11 -6.52
N GLY A 77 0.05 -18.27 -7.22
CA GLY A 77 0.48 -16.93 -7.60
C GLY A 77 0.56 -15.99 -6.39
N VAL A 78 1.58 -15.13 -6.36
CA VAL A 78 1.76 -14.10 -5.34
C VAL A 78 1.65 -12.73 -6.01
N MET A 79 0.75 -11.89 -5.51
CA MET A 79 0.52 -10.54 -6.02
C MET A 79 0.79 -9.51 -4.93
N LEU A 80 1.65 -8.55 -5.24
CA LEU A 80 1.84 -7.33 -4.45
C LEU A 80 0.74 -6.33 -4.80
N VAL A 81 0.12 -5.72 -3.78
CA VAL A 81 -0.86 -4.65 -3.96
C VAL A 81 -0.31 -3.38 -3.33
N THR A 82 -0.11 -2.34 -4.14
CA THR A 82 0.38 -1.04 -3.68
C THR A 82 -0.16 0.10 -4.55
N ASN A 83 -0.52 1.22 -3.91
CA ASN A 83 -0.85 2.46 -4.62
C ASN A 83 0.37 3.39 -4.75
N ASP A 84 1.52 3.01 -4.21
CA ASP A 84 2.76 3.77 -4.43
C ASP A 84 3.30 3.48 -5.85
N ARG A 85 3.36 4.53 -6.67
CA ARG A 85 3.77 4.44 -8.08
C ARG A 85 5.19 3.93 -8.26
N ASP A 86 6.11 4.41 -7.44
CA ASP A 86 7.53 4.05 -7.54
C ASP A 86 7.75 2.61 -7.08
N CYS A 87 7.08 2.21 -6.01
CA CYS A 87 7.08 0.83 -5.53
C CYS A 87 6.53 -0.12 -6.59
N LYS A 88 5.40 0.22 -7.22
CA LYS A 88 4.82 -0.57 -8.33
C LYS A 88 5.78 -0.67 -9.51
N ALA A 89 6.34 0.45 -9.96
CA ALA A 89 7.27 0.47 -11.10
C ALA A 89 8.52 -0.38 -10.85
N LYS A 90 9.11 -0.28 -9.64
CA LYS A 90 10.26 -1.10 -9.23
C LYS A 90 9.88 -2.58 -9.13
N ALA A 91 8.73 -2.91 -8.54
CA ALA A 91 8.25 -4.29 -8.41
C ALA A 91 8.06 -4.97 -9.77
N VAL A 92 7.44 -4.28 -10.74
CA VAL A 92 7.27 -4.81 -12.11
C VAL A 92 8.63 -5.02 -12.79
N LYS A 93 9.57 -4.08 -12.63
CA LYS A 93 10.93 -4.21 -13.17
C LYS A 93 11.68 -5.40 -12.56
N GLU A 94 11.42 -5.71 -11.30
CA GLU A 94 11.96 -6.87 -10.57
C GLU A 94 11.23 -8.18 -10.92
N GLY A 95 10.22 -8.15 -11.80
CA GLY A 95 9.47 -9.34 -12.27
C GLY A 95 8.34 -9.77 -11.34
N LEU A 96 7.94 -8.92 -10.39
CA LEU A 96 6.85 -9.21 -9.45
C LEU A 96 5.49 -8.88 -10.07
N GLN A 97 4.49 -9.72 -9.82
CA GLN A 97 3.09 -9.38 -10.12
C GLN A 97 2.64 -8.30 -9.14
N CYS A 98 2.30 -7.12 -9.66
CA CYS A 98 1.99 -5.96 -8.84
C CYS A 98 0.83 -5.14 -9.42
N ASN A 99 -0.19 -4.87 -8.60
CA ASN A 99 -1.36 -4.07 -8.97
C ASN A 99 -1.57 -2.92 -7.98
N THR A 100 -2.27 -1.88 -8.42
CA THR A 100 -2.93 -0.94 -7.50
C THR A 100 -4.15 -1.58 -6.85
N VAL A 101 -4.64 -0.98 -5.76
CA VAL A 101 -5.87 -1.43 -5.11
C VAL A 101 -7.05 -1.39 -6.10
N HIS A 102 -7.18 -0.32 -6.90
CA HIS A 102 -8.23 -0.20 -7.90
C HIS A 102 -8.14 -1.28 -8.99
N GLU A 103 -6.95 -1.53 -9.52
CA GLU A 103 -6.72 -2.60 -10.51
C GLU A 103 -7.06 -3.97 -9.93
N PHE A 104 -6.65 -4.24 -8.70
CA PHE A 104 -6.94 -5.49 -8.02
C PHE A 104 -8.45 -5.69 -7.81
N VAL A 105 -9.15 -4.68 -7.31
CA VAL A 105 -10.59 -4.76 -7.03
C VAL A 105 -11.40 -4.88 -8.31
N ARG A 106 -11.13 -4.11 -9.37
CA ARG A 106 -11.84 -4.28 -10.65
C ARG A 106 -11.69 -5.68 -11.24
N ALA A 107 -10.50 -6.25 -11.13
CA ALA A 107 -10.23 -7.57 -11.70
C ALA A 107 -10.82 -8.72 -10.89
N ASN A 108 -10.95 -8.58 -9.56
CA ASN A 108 -11.26 -9.71 -8.67
C ASN A 108 -12.55 -9.56 -7.86
N MET A 109 -13.02 -8.34 -7.64
CA MET A 109 -14.16 -7.99 -6.77
C MET A 109 -14.93 -6.77 -7.32
N PRO A 110 -15.42 -6.82 -8.58
CA PRO A 110 -16.03 -5.66 -9.24
C PRO A 110 -17.26 -5.12 -8.49
N GLU A 111 -17.95 -5.95 -7.72
CA GLU A 111 -19.08 -5.57 -6.87
C GLU A 111 -18.71 -4.66 -5.70
N SER A 112 -17.40 -4.54 -5.39
CA SER A 112 -16.88 -3.73 -4.28
C SER A 112 -16.20 -2.43 -4.77
N GLU A 113 -16.34 -2.08 -6.05
CA GLU A 113 -15.69 -0.88 -6.61
C GLU A 113 -16.22 0.42 -5.97
N ASP A 114 -17.47 0.43 -5.54
CA ASP A 114 -18.12 1.53 -4.83
C ASP A 114 -17.58 1.75 -3.41
N LEU A 115 -16.95 0.74 -2.80
CA LEU A 115 -16.30 0.83 -1.49
C LEU A 115 -14.89 1.44 -1.55
N LEU A 116 -14.36 1.67 -2.75
CA LEU A 116 -13.05 2.27 -2.93
C LEU A 116 -13.09 3.78 -2.63
N ALA A 117 -12.04 4.26 -1.97
CA ALA A 117 -11.83 5.70 -1.88
C ALA A 117 -11.65 6.28 -3.29
N ALA A 118 -12.09 7.53 -3.47
CA ALA A 118 -11.79 8.28 -4.68
C ALA A 118 -10.28 8.25 -4.92
N ALA A 119 -9.87 7.96 -6.16
CA ALA A 119 -8.48 8.01 -6.57
C ALA A 119 -7.93 9.41 -6.22
N SER A 120 -6.85 9.46 -5.46
CA SER A 120 -6.12 10.72 -5.24
C SER A 120 -5.70 11.29 -6.61
N ASP A 121 -5.47 12.61 -6.72
CA ASP A 121 -4.97 13.23 -7.96
C ASP A 121 -3.62 12.60 -8.44
N GLY A 122 -2.93 11.89 -7.54
CA GLY A 122 -1.79 11.01 -7.83
C GLY A 122 -2.14 9.63 -8.41
N ASP A 123 -3.38 9.34 -8.79
CA ASP A 123 -3.84 8.06 -9.36
C ASP A 123 -4.74 8.24 -10.59
N ALA A 124 -5.14 9.48 -10.89
CA ALA A 124 -6.05 9.81 -11.98
C ALA A 124 -5.30 10.27 -13.23
N GLU A 125 -4.74 9.33 -14.00
CA GLU A 125 -4.55 9.60 -15.43
C GLU A 125 -5.90 9.47 -16.14
N GLY A 126 -6.53 10.60 -16.48
CA GLY A 126 -7.45 10.68 -17.62
C GLY A 126 -8.94 10.96 -17.40
N GLN A 127 -9.44 11.20 -16.18
CA GLN A 127 -10.90 11.48 -15.99
C GLN A 127 -11.23 12.75 -15.20
N SER A 128 -10.23 13.53 -14.79
CA SER A 128 -10.44 14.74 -13.97
C SER A 128 -10.99 15.94 -14.75
N ALA A 129 -10.96 15.92 -16.08
CA ALA A 129 -11.40 17.05 -16.90
C ALA A 129 -12.93 17.12 -17.11
N GLU A 130 -13.63 15.97 -17.17
CA GLU A 130 -15.05 15.95 -17.57
C GLU A 130 -16.01 16.18 -16.40
N PHE A 131 -15.66 15.72 -15.18
CA PHE A 131 -16.54 15.84 -14.02
C PHE A 131 -16.49 17.22 -13.33
N ALA A 132 -15.42 17.99 -13.55
CA ALA A 132 -15.22 19.31 -12.93
C ALA A 132 -16.09 20.42 -13.54
N SER A 133 -16.72 20.18 -14.70
CA SER A 133 -17.51 21.16 -15.46
C SER A 133 -18.91 21.40 -14.87
N ILE A 134 -19.44 20.49 -14.04
CA ILE A 134 -20.87 20.48 -13.66
C ILE A 134 -21.16 21.22 -12.34
N ARG A 135 -20.16 21.46 -11.47
CA ARG A 135 -20.36 22.21 -10.22
C ARG A 135 -19.64 23.55 -10.30
N GLY A 136 -20.43 24.62 -10.35
CA GLY A 136 -19.98 26.00 -10.42
C GLY A 136 -18.91 26.36 -9.37
N ASP A 137 -18.10 27.36 -9.73
CA ASP A 137 -17.01 27.98 -9.00
C ASP A 137 -16.27 27.12 -7.96
N LYS A 138 -14.99 26.86 -8.24
CA LYS A 138 -14.05 26.18 -7.34
C LYS A 138 -13.90 26.96 -6.03
N PHE A 139 -14.83 26.78 -5.10
CA PHE A 139 -14.68 27.21 -3.73
C PHE A 139 -13.56 26.39 -3.10
N ARG A 140 -12.37 26.98 -3.00
CA ARG A 140 -11.21 26.38 -2.36
C ARG A 140 -11.17 26.87 -0.91
N TYR A 141 -11.27 25.93 0.03
CA TYR A 141 -10.91 26.21 1.42
C TYR A 141 -9.44 26.63 1.51
N ARG A 142 -9.09 27.44 2.50
CA ARG A 142 -7.69 27.76 2.77
C ARG A 142 -6.96 26.46 3.13
N GLU A 143 -5.73 26.33 2.65
CA GLU A 143 -4.86 25.23 3.05
C GLU A 143 -4.68 25.23 4.57
N HIS A 144 -4.62 24.02 5.13
CA HIS A 144 -4.32 23.87 6.53
C HIS A 144 -2.90 24.40 6.81
N MET A 145 -2.75 25.03 7.97
CA MET A 145 -1.45 25.47 8.44
C MET A 145 -0.53 24.25 8.60
N PRO A 146 0.77 24.35 8.22
CA PRO A 146 1.73 23.27 8.44
C PRO A 146 1.77 22.85 9.91
N ALA A 147 1.95 21.56 10.17
CA ALA A 147 1.99 21.04 11.55
C ALA A 147 3.03 21.77 12.42
N GLU A 148 4.17 22.14 11.84
CA GLU A 148 5.27 22.88 12.51
C GLU A 148 4.89 24.29 12.97
N GLU A 149 3.85 24.87 12.38
CA GLU A 149 3.36 26.22 12.69
C GLU A 149 2.18 26.21 13.66
N LEU A 150 1.56 25.06 13.90
CA LEU A 150 0.44 24.91 14.85
C LEU A 150 0.90 24.86 16.31
N ASP A 151 2.15 24.46 16.56
CA ASP A 151 2.72 24.26 17.90
C ASP A 151 3.48 25.48 18.45
N LYS A 152 3.42 26.64 17.77
CA LYS A 152 4.04 27.90 18.21
C LYS A 152 3.04 28.80 18.94
#